data_AF-A0A0B6Z1X3-F1
#
_entry.id   AF-A0A0B6Z1X3-F1
#
_cell.length_a   1.000
_cell.length_b   1.000
_cell.length_c   1.000
_cell.angle_alpha   90.00
_cell.angle_beta   90.00
_cell.angle_gamma   90.00
#
_symmetry.space_group_name_H-M   'P 1'
#
loop_
_entity.id
_entity.type
_entity.pdbx_description
1 polymer ?
#
loop_
_entity_poly.entity_id
_entity_poly.type
_entity_poly.pdbx_seq_one_letter_code
_entity_poly.pdbx_strand_id
1 'polypeptide(L)'
;GTVRSNSSCRELIQTVEDIVSLSDTHTTAYTGEEGIRQLDHKLTVWFSDWTVIKMNADELSRGQGQFMGQKRRRSSCPSVSGSGTQVLIARAPFTQTVFDELHLKKDLSPQASLAEKIKRNVYCSNRRGWKLLTTYIPVVKYIRYYKFRESALSDFMAGLTVGVIHIPQALAFGQLTSVKIQNGLFTSLWPVLIYVFFGTSAHVSMGTSAVMSILTAATVDREGQAWATNKQWIMNQTNNVTKLDDIPEYLDFKEEVAMGVALISGIMMMVMGLFKLGFITAYLSESFFTAFTSAAAVHIAVSQLPAMLGIDIDRSSGIFKVIVTVIDLCRGITEANLAAIVCSIVSCVVIYLVKDCINERFKHKLFLPIPIDLLVVVFGTMISYFGKFNERFNVDVVGSIPTDIPPPMIPIEGLKIAPNYMVDSFIMAILIFANTIAMAKICAKRHNYELVDSQEMLAYGLCNAVSSFFKCFPSGVAPPRSMIASSMNARSTLNGIFSSVLILCVILFISPLFTELPKSILASIIFIALKG
;
A
#
# COMPACT_ATOMS: atom_id res chain seq x y z
N GLY A 1 -34.72 -7.11 -35.48
CA GLY A 1 -36.10 -7.54 -35.19
C GLY A 1 -36.31 -7.52 -33.70
N THR A 2 -37.00 -6.47 -33.24
CA THR A 2 -37.79 -6.30 -32.02
C THR A 2 -37.85 -7.39 -30.93
N VAL A 3 -37.43 -6.99 -29.72
CA VAL A 3 -38.18 -6.96 -28.44
C VAL A 3 -38.91 -8.23 -27.97
N ARG A 4 -38.39 -8.84 -26.88
CA ARG A 4 -39.17 -9.25 -25.68
C ARG A 4 -38.24 -9.77 -24.57
N SER A 5 -37.86 -8.90 -23.62
CA SER A 5 -37.52 -9.30 -22.25
C SER A 5 -37.58 -8.07 -21.34
N ASN A 6 -38.78 -7.69 -20.91
CA ASN A 6 -38.96 -6.58 -19.94
C ASN A 6 -40.08 -6.84 -18.92
N SER A 7 -40.56 -8.08 -18.78
CA SER A 7 -41.58 -8.43 -17.79
C SER A 7 -41.00 -8.82 -16.42
N SER A 8 -39.87 -9.53 -16.37
CA SER A 8 -39.33 -10.04 -15.09
C SER A 8 -38.66 -8.99 -14.20
N CYS A 9 -38.16 -7.87 -14.77
CA CYS A 9 -37.58 -6.79 -13.95
C CYS A 9 -38.64 -5.88 -13.32
N ARG A 10 -39.85 -5.78 -13.89
CA ARG A 10 -40.94 -4.99 -13.30
C ARG A 10 -41.60 -5.70 -12.11
N GLU A 11 -41.75 -7.02 -12.18
CA GLU A 11 -42.31 -7.80 -11.07
C GLU A 11 -41.39 -7.78 -9.84
N LEU A 12 -40.05 -7.79 -10.04
CA LEU A 12 -39.10 -7.76 -8.93
C LEU A 12 -39.05 -6.40 -8.20
N ILE A 13 -39.28 -5.29 -8.92
CA ILE A 13 -39.30 -3.93 -8.33
C ILE A 13 -40.62 -3.69 -7.59
N GLN A 14 -41.76 -4.14 -8.15
CA GLN A 14 -43.07 -4.01 -7.50
C GLN A 14 -43.12 -4.79 -6.17
N THR A 15 -42.50 -5.98 -6.13
CA THR A 15 -42.49 -6.82 -4.92
C THR A 15 -41.65 -6.23 -3.79
N VAL A 16 -40.60 -5.45 -4.12
CA VAL A 16 -39.75 -4.78 -3.11
C VAL A 16 -40.40 -3.50 -2.58
N GLU A 17 -41.13 -2.75 -3.41
CA GLU A 17 -41.89 -1.57 -2.96
C GLU A 17 -43.08 -1.97 -2.06
N ASP A 18 -43.75 -3.08 -2.34
CA ASP A 18 -44.86 -3.58 -1.50
C ASP A 18 -44.35 -4.06 -0.12
N ILE A 19 -43.15 -4.66 -0.04
CA ILE A 19 -42.53 -5.11 1.22
C ILE A 19 -42.09 -3.93 2.10
N VAL A 20 -41.64 -2.82 1.49
CA VAL A 20 -41.25 -1.62 2.24
C VAL A 20 -42.49 -0.87 2.75
N SER A 21 -43.60 -0.83 2.00
CA SER A 21 -44.83 -0.17 2.45
C SER A 21 -45.56 -0.87 3.60
N LEU A 22 -45.37 -2.19 3.75
CA LEU A 22 -45.93 -3.00 4.85
C LEU A 22 -45.14 -2.86 6.17
N SER A 23 -43.91 -2.35 6.13
CA SER A 23 -43.09 -2.14 7.32
C SER A 23 -43.42 -0.83 8.06
N ASP A 24 -44.06 0.14 7.40
CA ASP A 24 -44.23 1.51 7.92
C ASP A 24 -45.62 1.79 8.54
N THR A 25 -46.57 0.85 8.52
CA THR A 25 -47.98 1.12 8.90
C THR A 25 -48.50 0.49 10.20
N HIS A 26 -47.71 -0.29 10.94
CA HIS A 26 -48.18 -0.85 12.23
C HIS A 26 -47.18 -0.66 13.37
N THR A 27 -47.00 0.60 13.77
CA THR A 27 -46.49 0.95 15.10
C THR A 27 -47.64 1.48 15.93
N THR A 28 -48.39 0.62 16.64
CA THR A 28 -49.19 0.99 17.83
C THR A 28 -49.94 -0.22 18.42
N ALA A 29 -49.52 -0.59 19.64
CA ALA A 29 -50.31 -1.08 20.78
C ALA A 29 -51.06 -2.45 20.75
N TYR A 30 -50.75 -3.21 21.81
CA TYR A 30 -51.48 -4.32 22.48
C TYR A 30 -51.31 -5.79 22.01
N THR A 31 -50.53 -6.52 22.82
CA THR A 31 -50.76 -7.85 23.43
C THR A 31 -51.37 -9.00 22.60
N GLY A 32 -50.64 -10.13 22.52
CA GLY A 32 -51.22 -11.47 22.36
C GLY A 32 -50.36 -12.47 21.59
N GLU A 33 -50.05 -13.61 22.21
CA GLU A 33 -49.29 -14.77 21.67
C GLU A 33 -49.92 -15.46 20.44
N GLU A 34 -51.01 -14.96 19.87
CA GLU A 34 -51.71 -15.60 18.74
C GLU A 34 -51.25 -15.12 17.34
N GLY A 35 -50.55 -13.98 17.25
CA GLY A 35 -50.03 -13.48 15.95
C GLY A 35 -48.83 -14.26 15.40
N ILE A 36 -48.03 -14.88 16.28
CA ILE A 36 -46.80 -15.59 15.90
C ILE A 36 -47.11 -16.96 15.26
N ARG A 37 -48.22 -17.61 15.64
CA ARG A 37 -48.64 -18.90 15.08
C ARG A 37 -49.21 -18.81 13.66
N GLN A 38 -49.77 -17.67 13.25
CA GLN A 38 -50.28 -17.51 11.88
C GLN A 38 -49.21 -17.15 10.84
N LEU A 39 -48.09 -16.54 11.26
CA LEU A 39 -46.94 -16.29 10.37
C LEU A 39 -46.17 -17.58 10.05
N ASP A 40 -46.02 -18.47 11.03
CA ASP A 40 -45.28 -19.74 10.87
C ASP A 40 -46.00 -20.71 9.91
N HIS A 41 -47.33 -20.72 9.94
CA HIS A 41 -48.14 -21.55 9.04
C HIS A 41 -48.16 -21.04 7.58
N LYS A 42 -47.96 -19.73 7.34
CA LYS A 42 -47.89 -19.16 5.98
C LYS A 42 -46.48 -19.28 5.37
N LEU A 43 -45.42 -19.21 6.18
CA LEU A 43 -44.04 -19.43 5.73
C LEU A 43 -43.77 -20.90 5.35
N THR A 44 -44.42 -21.85 6.04
CA THR A 44 -44.26 -23.29 5.75
C THR A 44 -44.90 -23.71 4.42
N VAL A 45 -45.98 -23.04 3.99
CA VAL A 45 -46.63 -23.27 2.68
C VAL A 45 -45.82 -22.64 1.54
N TRP A 46 -45.07 -21.56 1.79
CA TRP A 46 -44.22 -20.92 0.77
C TRP A 46 -42.95 -21.74 0.45
N PHE A 47 -42.41 -22.48 1.42
CA PHE A 47 -41.21 -23.31 1.22
C PHE A 47 -41.48 -24.64 0.48
N SER A 48 -42.72 -25.13 0.47
CA SER A 48 -43.04 -26.41 -0.21
C SER A 48 -43.12 -26.29 -1.73
N ASP A 49 -43.43 -25.11 -2.27
CA ASP A 49 -43.63 -24.94 -3.73
C ASP A 49 -42.34 -24.60 -4.51
N TRP A 50 -41.19 -24.44 -3.83
CA TRP A 50 -39.89 -24.13 -4.47
C TRP A 50 -39.00 -25.35 -4.75
N THR A 51 -39.40 -26.56 -4.37
CA THR A 51 -38.60 -27.80 -4.57
C THR A 51 -38.96 -28.62 -5.80
N VAL A 52 -39.61 -28.01 -6.80
CA VAL A 52 -39.93 -28.68 -8.08
C VAL A 52 -39.52 -27.82 -9.29
N ILE A 53 -38.23 -27.58 -9.50
CA ILE A 53 -37.68 -27.28 -10.84
C ILE A 53 -36.33 -27.99 -11.05
N LYS A 54 -36.32 -28.86 -12.08
CA LYS A 54 -35.19 -29.56 -12.71
C LYS A 54 -33.97 -28.66 -12.99
N MET A 55 -32.77 -29.21 -12.83
CA MET A 55 -31.64 -28.88 -13.72
C MET A 55 -30.78 -30.11 -14.03
N ASN A 56 -30.71 -30.41 -15.34
CA ASN A 56 -29.80 -31.36 -15.99
C ASN A 56 -28.34 -30.92 -15.80
N ALA A 57 -27.48 -31.87 -15.46
CA ALA A 57 -26.02 -31.72 -15.54
C ALA A 57 -25.50 -32.80 -16.50
N ASP A 58 -25.36 -32.46 -17.77
CA ASP A 58 -24.65 -33.28 -18.76
C ASP A 58 -24.15 -32.37 -19.90
N GLU A 59 -23.21 -31.48 -19.59
CA GLU A 59 -22.43 -30.75 -20.59
C GLU A 59 -21.17 -30.15 -19.94
N LEU A 60 -20.16 -30.99 -19.65
CA LEU A 60 -18.74 -30.59 -19.46
C LEU A 60 -17.89 -31.80 -19.03
N SER A 61 -17.58 -32.72 -19.95
CA SER A 61 -16.33 -33.50 -19.90
C SER A 61 -16.14 -34.40 -21.13
N ARG A 62 -15.57 -33.84 -22.20
CA ARG A 62 -14.84 -34.61 -23.22
C ARG A 62 -13.58 -33.88 -23.62
N GLY A 63 -12.42 -34.50 -23.38
CA GLY A 63 -11.13 -34.07 -23.93
C GLY A 63 -9.94 -34.93 -23.48
N GLN A 64 -9.46 -35.78 -24.41
CA GLN A 64 -8.11 -36.41 -24.50
C GLN A 64 -7.75 -37.48 -23.44
N GLY A 65 -7.05 -38.60 -23.70
CA GLY A 65 -6.35 -39.16 -24.87
C GLY A 65 -5.69 -40.51 -24.47
N GLN A 66 -5.42 -41.35 -25.47
CA GLN A 66 -4.94 -42.76 -25.52
C GLN A 66 -3.79 -43.22 -24.58
N PHE A 67 -3.72 -44.53 -24.26
CA PHE A 67 -2.61 -45.47 -24.65
C PHE A 67 -2.94 -46.96 -24.36
N MET A 68 -2.38 -47.85 -25.21
CA MET A 68 -2.52 -49.33 -25.32
C MET A 68 -2.06 -50.13 -24.08
N GLY A 69 -2.37 -51.41 -23.82
CA GLY A 69 -3.11 -52.49 -24.49
C GLY A 69 -2.58 -53.85 -23.98
N GLN A 70 -3.44 -54.83 -23.64
CA GLN A 70 -3.17 -56.27 -23.82
C GLN A 70 -4.44 -57.13 -23.63
N LYS A 71 -4.63 -58.08 -24.55
CA LYS A 71 -5.77 -58.99 -24.72
C LYS A 71 -5.72 -60.16 -23.72
N ARG A 72 -6.88 -60.58 -23.18
CA ARG A 72 -7.23 -62.00 -23.08
C ARG A 72 -8.74 -62.27 -22.95
N ARG A 73 -9.23 -62.95 -24.00
CA ARG A 73 -10.34 -63.92 -24.17
C ARG A 73 -11.70 -63.73 -23.47
N ARG A 74 -12.71 -63.73 -24.36
CA ARG A 74 -14.16 -63.74 -24.19
C ARG A 74 -14.68 -64.88 -23.30
N SER A 75 -15.57 -64.53 -22.38
CA SER A 75 -16.78 -65.31 -22.10
C SER A 75 -17.93 -64.33 -21.83
N SER A 76 -18.89 -64.31 -22.76
CA SER A 76 -20.31 -63.98 -22.55
C SER A 76 -20.64 -62.72 -21.75
N CYS A 77 -20.84 -61.60 -22.44
CA CYS A 77 -21.47 -60.40 -21.86
C CYS A 77 -22.95 -60.66 -21.57
N PRO A 78 -23.47 -60.34 -20.36
CA PRO A 78 -24.77 -59.72 -20.25
C PRO A 78 -24.61 -58.25 -20.63
N SER A 79 -25.43 -57.79 -21.57
CA SER A 79 -25.57 -56.38 -21.92
C SER A 79 -26.03 -55.57 -20.71
N VAL A 80 -25.11 -54.87 -20.04
CA VAL A 80 -25.46 -53.81 -19.10
C VAL A 80 -25.62 -52.52 -19.91
N SER A 81 -26.85 -52.28 -20.35
CA SER A 81 -27.29 -50.97 -20.82
C SER A 81 -27.30 -50.01 -19.63
N GLY A 82 -26.50 -48.95 -19.70
CA GLY A 82 -26.65 -47.74 -18.88
C GLY A 82 -26.58 -47.95 -17.37
N SER A 83 -25.39 -48.25 -16.83
CA SER A 83 -25.18 -48.09 -15.38
C SER A 83 -24.66 -46.68 -15.11
N GLY A 84 -25.59 -45.72 -15.04
CA GLY A 84 -25.40 -44.63 -14.09
C GLY A 84 -25.33 -45.27 -12.71
N THR A 85 -24.28 -44.97 -11.94
CA THR A 85 -24.08 -45.51 -10.59
C THR A 85 -25.33 -45.25 -9.75
N GLN A 86 -26.15 -46.27 -9.55
CA GLN A 86 -27.27 -46.17 -8.61
C GLN A 86 -26.70 -46.21 -7.20
N VAL A 87 -26.68 -45.06 -6.53
CA VAL A 87 -26.27 -44.98 -5.12
C VAL A 87 -27.46 -45.41 -4.28
N LEU A 88 -27.47 -46.67 -3.86
CA LEU A 88 -28.49 -47.20 -2.96
C LEU A 88 -28.17 -46.75 -1.53
N ILE A 89 -28.90 -45.76 -1.03
CA ILE A 89 -28.77 -45.29 0.36
C ILE A 89 -29.97 -45.82 1.16
N ALA A 90 -29.75 -46.89 1.91
CA ALA A 90 -30.72 -47.41 2.88
C ALA A 90 -30.29 -47.00 4.29
N ARG A 91 -30.87 -45.92 4.82
CA ARG A 91 -30.69 -45.49 6.21
C ARG A 91 -32.01 -45.00 6.79
N ALA A 92 -32.17 -45.11 8.11
CA ALA A 92 -33.33 -44.54 8.79
C ALA A 92 -33.34 -43.00 8.62
N PRO A 93 -34.51 -42.38 8.40
CA PRO A 93 -34.62 -40.93 8.40
C PRO A 93 -34.42 -40.42 9.82
N PHE A 94 -33.47 -39.50 10.00
CA PHE A 94 -33.22 -38.84 11.29
C PHE A 94 -33.55 -37.35 11.17
N THR A 95 -34.22 -36.80 12.17
CA THR A 95 -34.25 -35.35 12.42
C THR A 95 -32.89 -34.89 12.93
N GLN A 96 -32.53 -33.62 12.70
CA GLN A 96 -31.23 -33.07 13.11
C GLN A 96 -30.95 -33.31 14.60
N THR A 97 -31.98 -33.17 15.45
CA THR A 97 -31.89 -33.41 16.90
C THR A 97 -31.52 -34.85 17.25
N VAL A 98 -32.15 -35.82 16.59
CA VAL A 98 -31.91 -37.26 16.83
C VAL A 98 -30.56 -37.69 16.27
N PHE A 99 -30.15 -37.12 15.13
CA PHE A 99 -28.81 -37.36 14.57
C PHE A 99 -27.71 -36.85 15.51
N ASP A 100 -27.90 -35.65 16.07
CA ASP A 100 -26.96 -35.04 16.99
C ASP A 100 -26.89 -35.78 18.34
N GLU A 101 -28.01 -36.32 18.82
CA GLU A 101 -28.04 -37.13 20.04
C GLU A 101 -27.34 -38.50 19.89
N LEU A 102 -27.49 -39.13 18.71
CA LEU A 102 -26.87 -40.42 18.40
C LEU A 102 -25.37 -40.34 18.10
N HIS A 103 -24.91 -39.29 17.43
CA HIS A 103 -23.54 -39.21 16.89
C HIS A 103 -22.68 -38.11 17.51
N LEU A 104 -23.31 -37.08 18.07
CA LEU A 104 -22.65 -35.86 18.55
C LEU A 104 -22.77 -35.72 20.07
N LYS A 105 -23.00 -36.83 20.80
CA LYS A 105 -22.90 -36.89 22.26
C LYS A 105 -21.57 -36.26 22.69
N LYS A 106 -21.63 -34.96 22.98
CA LYS A 106 -20.58 -34.24 23.68
C LYS A 106 -20.54 -34.93 25.01
N ASP A 107 -19.44 -35.60 25.32
CA ASP A 107 -19.12 -35.96 26.69
C ASP A 107 -19.46 -34.75 27.54
N LEU A 108 -20.48 -34.88 28.38
CA LEU A 108 -20.87 -33.87 29.36
C LEU A 108 -19.81 -33.88 30.48
N SER A 109 -18.54 -33.68 30.10
CA SER A 109 -17.53 -33.26 31.06
C SER A 109 -18.00 -31.92 31.63
N PRO A 110 -17.98 -31.73 32.95
CA PRO A 110 -18.47 -30.51 33.57
C PRO A 110 -17.84 -29.30 32.88
N GLN A 111 -18.69 -28.35 32.49
CA GLN A 111 -18.30 -27.12 31.81
C GLN A 111 -17.21 -26.44 32.63
N ALA A 112 -15.95 -26.62 32.22
CA ALA A 112 -14.81 -25.99 32.87
C ALA A 112 -15.12 -24.49 33.01
N SER A 113 -15.02 -23.99 34.24
CA SER A 113 -15.41 -22.62 34.55
C SER A 113 -14.67 -21.65 33.63
N LEU A 114 -15.26 -20.48 33.35
CA LEU A 114 -14.60 -19.45 32.54
C LEU A 114 -13.17 -19.16 33.08
N ALA A 115 -13.00 -19.23 34.40
CA ALA A 115 -11.70 -19.10 35.08
C ALA A 115 -10.75 -20.27 34.77
N GLU A 116 -11.21 -21.51 34.67
CA GLU A 116 -10.40 -22.66 34.25
C GLU A 116 -10.05 -22.63 32.75
N LYS A 117 -10.96 -22.15 31.89
CA LYS A 117 -10.66 -21.91 30.47
C LYS A 117 -9.60 -20.83 30.30
N ILE A 118 -9.67 -19.76 31.09
CA ILE A 118 -8.65 -18.71 31.14
C ILE A 118 -7.34 -19.30 31.69
N LYS A 119 -7.36 -20.03 32.82
CA LYS A 119 -6.15 -20.64 33.42
C LYS A 119 -5.47 -21.65 32.49
N ARG A 120 -6.24 -22.39 31.69
CA ARG A 120 -5.75 -23.35 30.68
C ARG A 120 -5.28 -22.67 29.38
N ASN A 121 -5.78 -21.47 29.08
CA ASN A 121 -5.20 -20.59 28.04
C ASN A 121 -3.95 -19.84 28.50
N VAL A 122 -3.81 -19.61 29.82
CA VAL A 122 -2.67 -18.90 30.45
C VAL A 122 -1.48 -19.84 30.72
N TYR A 123 -1.64 -21.16 30.63
CA TYR A 123 -0.50 -22.08 30.57
C TYR A 123 0.26 -21.91 29.23
N CYS A 124 1.24 -21.01 29.25
CA CYS A 124 2.19 -20.81 28.18
C CYS A 124 3.19 -21.98 28.15
N SER A 125 2.85 -23.04 27.41
CA SER A 125 3.88 -23.97 26.95
C SER A 125 4.89 -23.20 26.09
N ASN A 126 6.20 -23.46 26.24
CA ASN A 126 7.26 -22.89 25.41
C ASN A 126 6.95 -22.97 23.90
N ARG A 127 6.21 -24.02 23.48
CA ARG A 127 5.72 -24.19 22.10
C ARG A 127 4.72 -23.14 21.64
N ARG A 128 3.80 -22.70 22.50
CA ARG A 128 2.82 -21.63 22.18
C ARG A 128 3.49 -20.27 22.14
N GLY A 129 4.39 -19.99 23.10
CA GLY A 129 5.21 -18.77 23.07
C GLY A 129 6.04 -18.67 21.81
N TRP A 130 6.67 -19.77 21.40
CA TRP A 130 7.44 -19.80 20.15
C TRP A 130 6.55 -19.62 18.91
N LYS A 131 5.36 -20.24 18.86
CA LYS A 131 4.39 -20.04 17.77
C LYS A 131 3.94 -18.58 17.68
N LEU A 132 3.65 -17.95 18.82
CA LEU A 132 3.26 -16.53 18.90
C LEU A 132 4.40 -15.64 18.38
N LEU A 133 5.63 -15.87 18.85
CA LEU A 133 6.82 -15.13 18.41
C LEU A 133 7.03 -15.26 16.90
N THR A 134 6.96 -16.47 16.33
CA THR A 134 7.12 -16.68 14.89
C THR A 134 5.98 -16.11 14.04
N THR A 135 4.83 -15.80 14.64
CA THR A 135 3.70 -15.18 13.94
C THR A 135 3.88 -13.67 13.89
N TYR A 136 4.27 -13.04 14.99
CA TYR A 136 4.45 -11.58 15.07
C TYR A 136 5.80 -11.07 14.58
N ILE A 137 6.85 -11.90 14.64
CA ILE A 137 8.19 -11.62 14.12
C ILE A 137 8.53 -12.70 13.07
N PRO A 138 8.04 -12.54 11.82
CA PRO A 138 8.22 -13.54 10.77
C PRO A 138 9.69 -13.80 10.41
N VAL A 139 10.60 -12.85 10.67
CA VAL A 139 12.04 -13.02 10.38
C VAL A 139 12.66 -14.24 11.01
N VAL A 140 12.22 -14.62 12.20
CA VAL A 140 12.75 -15.81 12.88
C VAL A 140 12.48 -17.08 12.03
N LYS A 141 11.35 -17.13 11.34
CA LYS A 141 11.00 -18.21 10.42
C LYS A 141 11.86 -18.14 9.16
N TYR A 142 12.01 -16.94 8.58
CA TYR A 142 12.80 -16.76 7.35
C TYR A 142 14.27 -17.10 7.53
N ILE A 143 14.92 -16.63 8.59
CA ILE A 143 16.33 -16.93 8.88
C ILE A 143 16.54 -18.43 9.08
N ARG A 144 15.63 -19.11 9.81
CA ARG A 144 15.78 -20.53 10.12
C ARG A 144 15.65 -21.45 8.90
N TYR A 145 14.79 -21.10 7.95
CA TYR A 145 14.57 -21.87 6.72
C TYR A 145 15.30 -21.28 5.50
N TYR A 146 16.27 -20.38 5.74
CA TYR A 146 16.98 -19.70 4.66
C TYR A 146 17.97 -20.62 3.96
N LYS A 147 17.74 -20.86 2.67
CA LYS A 147 18.68 -21.59 1.81
C LYS A 147 19.78 -20.67 1.30
N PHE A 148 20.85 -20.53 2.08
CA PHE A 148 21.94 -19.58 1.80
C PHE A 148 22.52 -19.70 0.38
N ARG A 149 22.80 -20.92 -0.10
CA ARG A 149 23.43 -21.12 -1.43
C ARG A 149 22.58 -20.69 -2.62
N GLU A 150 21.26 -20.77 -2.51
CA GLU A 150 20.35 -20.46 -3.63
C GLU A 150 19.77 -19.06 -3.53
N SER A 151 19.45 -18.60 -2.33
CA SER A 151 18.70 -17.36 -2.11
C SER A 151 19.59 -16.14 -1.88
N ALA A 152 20.80 -16.31 -1.34
CA ALA A 152 21.65 -15.18 -0.93
C ALA A 152 22.03 -14.28 -2.10
N LEU A 153 22.39 -14.88 -3.25
CA LEU A 153 22.76 -14.10 -4.43
C LEU A 153 21.54 -13.36 -5.02
N SER A 154 20.38 -14.00 -5.05
CA SER A 154 19.13 -13.38 -5.52
C SER A 154 18.74 -12.19 -4.63
N ASP A 155 18.75 -12.37 -3.31
CA ASP A 155 18.38 -11.33 -2.35
C ASP A 155 19.42 -10.19 -2.30
N PHE A 156 20.71 -10.50 -2.47
CA PHE A 156 21.77 -9.50 -2.57
C PHE A 156 21.60 -8.64 -3.82
N MET A 157 21.45 -9.26 -5.00
CA MET A 157 21.29 -8.52 -6.25
C MET A 157 19.98 -7.72 -6.27
N ALA A 158 18.89 -8.30 -5.78
CA ALA A 158 17.61 -7.61 -5.66
C ALA A 158 17.69 -6.43 -4.69
N GLY A 159 18.27 -6.63 -3.51
CA GLY A 159 18.45 -5.59 -2.50
C GLY A 159 19.33 -4.44 -2.99
N LEU A 160 20.44 -4.75 -3.65
CA LEU A 160 21.33 -3.74 -4.25
C LEU A 160 20.61 -2.93 -5.33
N THR A 161 19.90 -3.59 -6.24
CA THR A 161 19.18 -2.92 -7.34
C THR A 161 18.05 -2.04 -6.82
N VAL A 162 17.27 -2.56 -5.86
CA VAL A 162 16.20 -1.81 -5.20
C VAL A 162 16.78 -0.60 -4.46
N GLY A 163 17.89 -0.77 -3.73
CA GLY A 163 18.56 0.32 -3.01
C GLY A 163 19.06 1.41 -3.95
N VAL A 164 19.69 1.02 -5.07
CA VAL A 164 20.17 1.95 -6.10
C VAL A 164 19.04 2.81 -6.67
N ILE A 165 17.87 2.22 -6.92
CA ILE A 165 16.68 2.94 -7.41
C ILE A 165 16.06 3.81 -6.30
N HIS A 166 16.20 3.40 -5.05
CA HIS A 166 15.63 4.10 -3.91
C HIS A 166 16.29 5.47 -3.68
N ILE A 167 17.61 5.60 -3.89
CA ILE A 167 18.38 6.84 -3.64
C ILE A 167 17.80 8.08 -4.35
N PRO A 168 17.68 8.11 -5.69
CA PRO A 168 17.14 9.29 -6.38
C PRO A 168 15.67 9.55 -6.02
N GLN A 169 14.88 8.47 -5.84
CA GLN A 169 13.48 8.59 -5.45
C GLN A 169 13.31 9.17 -4.05
N ALA A 170 14.18 8.80 -3.12
CA ALA A 170 14.18 9.30 -1.75
C ALA A 170 14.39 10.82 -1.73
N LEU A 171 15.41 11.31 -2.45
CA LEU A 171 15.69 12.75 -2.57
C LEU A 171 14.50 13.50 -3.18
N ALA A 172 13.95 12.97 -4.28
CA ALA A 172 12.85 13.61 -4.97
C ALA A 172 11.58 13.66 -4.09
N PHE A 173 11.22 12.55 -3.43
CA PHE A 173 10.05 12.51 -2.57
C PHE A 173 10.22 13.31 -1.27
N GLY A 174 11.44 13.44 -0.75
CA GLY A 174 11.76 14.38 0.32
C GLY A 174 11.43 15.83 -0.06
N GLN A 175 11.79 16.25 -1.27
CA GLN A 175 11.41 17.57 -1.81
C GLN A 175 9.88 17.70 -1.98
N LEU A 176 9.21 16.62 -2.39
CA LEU A 176 7.77 16.59 -2.58
C LEU A 176 7.00 16.73 -1.26
N THR A 177 7.52 16.21 -0.15
CA THR A 177 6.90 16.28 1.18
C THR A 177 6.90 17.67 1.84
N SER A 178 7.51 18.68 1.22
CA SER A 178 7.64 20.03 1.82
C SER A 178 8.45 20.07 3.12
N VAL A 179 9.27 19.05 3.35
CA VAL A 179 10.26 19.01 4.45
C VAL A 179 11.67 18.99 3.85
N LYS A 180 12.70 18.94 4.69
CA LYS A 180 14.08 18.83 4.20
C LYS A 180 14.26 17.54 3.39
N ILE A 181 15.01 17.65 2.30
CA ILE A 181 15.22 16.58 1.31
C ILE A 181 15.85 15.33 1.96
N GLN A 182 16.73 15.53 2.95
CA GLN A 182 17.36 14.47 3.74
C GLN A 182 16.36 13.50 4.42
N ASN A 183 15.15 13.97 4.77
CA ASN A 183 14.14 13.13 5.42
C ASN A 183 13.61 12.06 4.47
N GLY A 184 13.75 12.27 3.15
CA GLY A 184 13.54 11.24 2.16
C GLY A 184 14.49 10.07 2.34
N LEU A 185 15.79 10.34 2.51
CA LEU A 185 16.81 9.30 2.73
C LEU A 185 16.56 8.54 4.05
N PHE A 186 16.16 9.23 5.11
CA PHE A 186 15.81 8.60 6.38
C PHE A 186 14.57 7.69 6.27
N THR A 187 13.53 8.18 5.59
CA THR A 187 12.30 7.41 5.30
C THR A 187 12.56 6.22 4.37
N SER A 188 13.65 6.24 3.60
CA SER A 188 14.10 5.11 2.79
C SER A 188 14.96 4.10 3.54
N LEU A 189 15.54 4.48 4.68
CA LEU A 189 16.40 3.63 5.51
C LEU A 189 15.60 2.87 6.58
N TRP A 190 14.94 3.59 7.49
CA TRP A 190 14.38 3.03 8.72
C TRP A 190 13.15 2.14 8.49
N PRO A 191 12.12 2.58 7.72
CA PRO A 191 10.98 1.72 7.41
C PRO A 191 11.37 0.41 6.71
N VAL A 192 12.36 0.45 5.82
CA VAL A 192 12.86 -0.77 5.16
C VAL A 192 13.47 -1.72 6.18
N LEU A 193 14.34 -1.20 7.06
CA LEU A 193 14.98 -2.00 8.10
C LEU A 193 13.96 -2.62 9.05
N ILE A 194 12.94 -1.85 9.48
CA ILE A 194 11.87 -2.34 10.36
C ILE A 194 11.01 -3.39 9.61
N TYR A 195 10.71 -3.16 8.33
CA TYR A 195 9.92 -4.09 7.52
C TYR A 195 10.63 -5.43 7.35
N VAL A 196 11.96 -5.46 7.30
CA VAL A 196 12.72 -6.72 7.29
C VAL A 196 12.22 -7.61 8.41
N PHE A 197 12.14 -7.10 9.65
CA PHE A 197 11.79 -7.82 10.89
C PHE A 197 10.33 -8.28 10.99
N PHE A 198 9.39 -7.41 10.62
CA PHE A 198 7.96 -7.62 10.88
C PHE A 198 7.14 -7.98 9.64
N GLY A 199 7.65 -7.68 8.45
CA GLY A 199 7.00 -7.92 7.17
C GLY A 199 6.91 -9.41 6.82
N THR A 200 5.87 -9.79 6.07
CA THR A 200 5.72 -11.16 5.57
C THR A 200 6.02 -11.27 4.08
N SER A 201 5.84 -10.20 3.30
CA SER A 201 6.06 -10.20 1.85
C SER A 201 7.52 -9.91 1.45
N ALA A 202 8.17 -10.85 0.78
CA ALA A 202 9.57 -10.70 0.33
C ALA A 202 9.76 -9.62 -0.76
N HIS A 203 8.73 -9.36 -1.56
CA HIS A 203 8.83 -8.52 -2.76
C HIS A 203 8.43 -7.07 -2.52
N VAL A 204 7.77 -6.76 -1.40
CA VAL A 204 7.29 -5.42 -1.09
C VAL A 204 8.45 -4.55 -0.68
N SER A 205 8.68 -3.48 -1.44
CA SER A 205 9.69 -2.49 -1.13
C SER A 205 9.06 -1.31 -0.39
N MET A 206 9.21 -1.32 0.94
CA MET A 206 8.77 -0.24 1.81
C MET A 206 9.66 1.01 1.64
N GLY A 207 9.19 2.20 1.98
CA GLY A 207 9.99 3.42 2.02
C GLY A 207 9.21 4.65 1.56
N THR A 208 9.83 5.51 0.77
CA THR A 208 9.19 6.72 0.24
C THR A 208 8.18 6.37 -0.86
N SER A 209 7.00 6.99 -0.81
CA SER A 209 5.91 6.80 -1.78
C SER A 209 5.37 8.16 -2.23
N ALA A 210 5.13 8.33 -3.54
CA ALA A 210 4.70 9.60 -4.12
C ALA A 210 3.36 10.09 -3.55
N VAL A 211 2.41 9.16 -3.39
CA VAL A 211 1.08 9.43 -2.85
C VAL A 211 1.14 9.85 -1.38
N MET A 212 1.93 9.13 -0.57
CA MET A 212 2.10 9.50 0.84
C MET A 212 2.81 10.84 0.98
N SER A 213 3.73 11.15 0.05
CA SER A 213 4.50 12.39 0.08
C SER A 213 3.62 13.61 -0.18
N ILE A 214 2.75 13.55 -1.20
CA ILE A 214 1.86 14.69 -1.52
C ILE A 214 0.76 14.90 -0.47
N LEU A 215 0.24 13.83 0.13
CA LEU A 215 -0.72 13.93 1.23
C LEU A 215 -0.07 14.50 2.49
N THR A 216 1.15 14.05 2.80
CA THR A 216 1.92 14.63 3.91
C THR A 216 2.21 16.10 3.66
N ALA A 217 2.61 16.47 2.43
CA ALA A 217 2.84 17.87 2.06
C ALA A 217 1.59 18.74 2.25
N ALA A 218 0.40 18.23 1.91
CA ALA A 218 -0.85 18.97 2.10
C ALA A 218 -1.12 19.30 3.58
N THR A 219 -0.89 18.35 4.49
CA THR A 219 -1.03 18.57 5.94
C THR A 219 0.08 19.48 6.48
N VAL A 220 1.34 19.23 6.09
CA VAL A 220 2.50 20.00 6.53
C VAL A 220 2.44 21.46 6.07
N ASP A 221 2.06 21.72 4.82
CA ASP A 221 1.90 23.08 4.30
C ASP A 221 0.77 23.82 5.03
N ARG A 222 -0.34 23.14 5.32
CA ARG A 222 -1.49 23.73 6.05
C ARG A 222 -1.11 24.13 7.47
N GLU A 223 -0.55 23.22 8.25
CA GLU A 223 -0.15 23.51 9.63
C GLU A 223 1.05 24.48 9.67
N GLY A 224 1.95 24.40 8.70
CA GLY A 224 3.05 25.35 8.53
C GLY A 224 2.56 26.78 8.30
N GLN A 225 1.58 26.99 7.40
CA GLN A 225 0.98 28.31 7.18
C GLN A 225 0.27 28.85 8.44
N ALA A 226 -0.44 27.98 9.16
CA ALA A 226 -1.06 28.35 10.44
C ALA A 226 -0.01 28.78 11.48
N TRP A 227 1.11 28.07 11.57
CA TRP A 227 2.22 28.42 12.44
C TRP A 227 2.87 29.75 12.06
N ALA A 228 3.13 29.98 10.77
CA ALA A 228 3.72 31.22 10.27
C ALA A 228 2.83 32.43 10.59
N THR A 229 1.51 32.28 10.43
CA THR A 229 0.52 33.34 10.73
C THR A 229 0.47 33.70 12.20
N ASN A 230 0.64 32.71 13.09
CA ASN A 230 0.65 32.95 14.53
C ASN A 230 1.94 33.65 15.02
N LYS A 231 3.05 33.52 14.30
CA LYS A 231 4.33 34.16 14.64
C LYS A 231 4.59 35.39 13.76
N GLN A 232 3.84 36.46 14.03
CA GLN A 232 3.94 37.74 13.30
C GLN A 232 5.35 38.33 13.21
N TRP A 233 6.26 38.06 14.17
CA TRP A 233 7.64 38.53 14.11
C TRP A 233 8.43 37.93 12.93
N ILE A 234 8.10 36.70 12.51
CA ILE A 234 8.70 36.05 11.33
C ILE A 234 8.24 36.79 10.08
N MET A 235 6.94 37.07 9.98
CA MET A 235 6.35 37.83 8.87
C MET A 235 6.91 39.27 8.78
N ASN A 236 7.25 39.87 9.93
CA ASN A 236 7.87 41.19 9.98
C ASN A 236 9.37 41.18 9.61
N GLN A 237 10.09 40.06 9.80
CA GLN A 237 11.48 39.89 9.35
C GLN A 237 11.57 39.55 7.86
N THR A 238 10.54 38.92 7.28
CA THR A 238 10.44 38.66 5.84
C THR A 238 10.08 39.90 5.00
N ASN A 239 10.29 41.11 5.52
CA ASN A 239 10.20 42.35 4.75
C ASN A 239 11.28 42.35 3.65
N ASN A 240 10.94 41.71 2.52
CA ASN A 240 11.55 41.71 1.18
C ASN A 240 12.85 40.93 0.87
N VAL A 241 13.45 40.11 1.75
CA VAL A 241 14.77 39.48 1.41
C VAL A 241 14.90 37.97 1.64
N THR A 242 14.18 37.33 2.57
CA THR A 242 14.37 35.90 2.88
C THR A 242 13.09 35.10 2.68
N LYS A 243 13.15 34.00 1.91
CA LYS A 243 12.00 33.11 1.71
C LYS A 243 11.66 32.41 3.04
N LEU A 244 10.39 32.15 3.29
CA LEU A 244 9.94 31.50 4.52
C LEU A 244 10.53 30.08 4.67
N ASP A 245 10.69 29.37 3.54
CA ASP A 245 11.31 28.05 3.48
C ASP A 245 12.83 28.07 3.73
N ASP A 246 13.48 29.23 3.75
CA ASP A 246 14.91 29.34 4.11
C ASP A 246 15.12 29.45 5.63
N ILE A 247 14.05 29.62 6.40
CA ILE A 247 14.12 29.76 7.87
C ILE A 247 14.24 28.37 8.51
N PRO A 248 15.34 28.06 9.22
CA PRO A 248 15.55 26.73 9.80
C PRO A 248 14.45 26.32 10.78
N GLU A 249 13.99 27.25 11.63
CA GLU A 249 12.92 26.99 12.61
C GLU A 249 11.58 26.61 11.94
N TYR A 250 11.30 27.18 10.77
CA TYR A 250 10.09 26.88 10.01
C TYR A 250 10.15 25.47 9.40
N LEU A 251 11.31 25.11 8.81
CA LEU A 251 11.52 23.78 8.29
C LEU A 251 11.51 22.73 9.40
N ASP A 252 12.17 22.98 10.54
CA ASP A 252 12.16 22.09 11.71
C ASP A 252 10.74 21.80 12.19
N PHE A 253 9.88 22.82 12.26
CA PHE A 253 8.47 22.64 12.61
C PHE A 253 7.74 21.75 11.59
N LYS A 254 7.93 21.99 10.28
CA LYS A 254 7.36 21.14 9.22
C LYS A 254 7.82 19.67 9.34
N GLU A 255 9.08 19.44 9.70
CA GLU A 255 9.61 18.09 9.98
C GLU A 255 8.88 17.43 11.16
N GLU A 256 8.67 18.16 12.25
CA GLU A 256 7.95 17.64 13.41
C GLU A 256 6.50 17.27 13.11
N VAL A 257 5.80 18.05 12.29
CA VAL A 257 4.45 17.71 11.83
C VAL A 257 4.47 16.43 11.00
N ALA A 258 5.39 16.29 10.06
CA ALA A 258 5.52 15.09 9.25
C ALA A 258 5.81 13.83 10.10
N MET A 259 6.71 13.94 11.08
CA MET A 259 6.97 12.89 12.06
C MET A 259 5.72 12.56 12.89
N GLY A 260 4.95 13.58 13.29
CA GLY A 260 3.70 13.41 14.02
C GLY A 260 2.63 12.65 13.23
N VAL A 261 2.45 12.98 11.95
CA VAL A 261 1.54 12.25 11.05
C VAL A 261 1.98 10.78 10.90
N ALA A 262 3.29 10.53 10.76
CA ALA A 262 3.83 9.17 10.66
C ALA A 262 3.59 8.36 11.94
N LEU A 263 3.80 8.97 13.11
CA LEU A 263 3.59 8.32 14.40
C LEU A 263 2.11 7.97 14.61
N ILE A 264 1.20 8.93 14.42
CA ILE A 264 -0.24 8.73 14.67
C ILE A 264 -0.82 7.73 13.68
N SER A 265 -0.51 7.85 12.39
CA SER A 265 -0.96 6.89 11.38
C SER A 265 -0.42 5.48 11.66
N GLY A 266 0.85 5.37 12.08
CA GLY A 266 1.47 4.12 12.50
C GLY A 266 0.76 3.47 13.69
N ILE A 267 0.50 4.24 14.75
CA ILE A 267 -0.25 3.78 15.93
C ILE A 267 -1.66 3.35 15.55
N MET A 268 -2.38 4.12 14.74
CA MET A 268 -3.71 3.75 14.26
C MET A 268 -3.68 2.42 13.49
N MET A 269 -2.72 2.22 12.59
CA MET A 269 -2.55 0.95 11.88
C MET A 269 -2.21 -0.21 12.82
N MET A 270 -1.37 0.01 13.83
CA MET A 270 -1.09 -0.99 14.85
C MET A 270 -2.35 -1.37 15.62
N VAL A 271 -3.14 -0.39 16.07
CA VAL A 271 -4.41 -0.62 16.78
C VAL A 271 -5.38 -1.41 15.90
N MET A 272 -5.58 -1.00 14.65
CA MET A 272 -6.40 -1.74 13.69
C MET A 272 -5.86 -3.17 13.45
N GLY A 273 -4.53 -3.34 13.42
CA GLY A 273 -3.84 -4.63 13.25
C GLY A 273 -4.10 -5.58 14.41
N LEU A 274 -4.04 -5.07 15.63
CA LEU A 274 -4.31 -5.81 16.85
C LEU A 274 -5.78 -6.28 16.91
N PHE A 275 -6.73 -5.44 16.48
CA PHE A 275 -8.13 -5.81 16.34
C PHE A 275 -8.45 -6.67 15.10
N LYS A 276 -7.43 -7.06 14.32
CA LYS A 276 -7.57 -7.84 13.09
C LYS A 276 -8.52 -7.22 12.06
N LEU A 277 -8.56 -5.89 12.00
CA LEU A 277 -9.36 -5.12 11.04
C LEU A 277 -8.78 -5.15 9.60
N GLY A 278 -7.87 -6.09 9.29
CA GLY A 278 -7.26 -6.19 7.97
C GLY A 278 -8.28 -6.47 6.85
N PHE A 279 -9.43 -7.04 7.22
CA PHE A 279 -10.54 -7.32 6.30
C PHE A 279 -11.15 -6.05 5.70
N ILE A 280 -10.96 -4.86 6.31
CA ILE A 280 -11.52 -3.59 5.80
C ILE A 280 -11.07 -3.35 4.36
N THR A 281 -9.86 -3.79 3.99
CA THR A 281 -9.35 -3.65 2.62
C THR A 281 -10.01 -4.57 1.60
N ALA A 282 -10.73 -5.60 2.03
CA ALA A 282 -11.55 -6.42 1.12
C ALA A 282 -12.75 -5.64 0.55
N TYR A 283 -13.14 -4.53 1.21
CA TYR A 283 -14.25 -3.68 0.78
C TYR A 283 -13.83 -2.53 -0.14
N LEU A 284 -12.52 -2.30 -0.33
CA LEU A 284 -12.03 -1.31 -1.27
C LEU A 284 -12.00 -1.91 -2.67
N SER A 285 -12.81 -1.36 -3.58
CA SER A 285 -12.86 -1.81 -4.97
C SER A 285 -11.57 -1.44 -5.71
N GLU A 286 -11.15 -2.29 -6.64
CA GLU A 286 -10.02 -2.01 -7.55
C GLU A 286 -10.26 -0.73 -8.36
N SER A 287 -11.51 -0.43 -8.70
CA SER A 287 -11.93 0.80 -9.38
C SER A 287 -11.69 2.06 -8.53
N PHE A 288 -12.00 2.01 -7.23
CA PHE A 288 -11.71 3.12 -6.32
C PHE A 288 -10.21 3.39 -6.26
N PHE A 289 -9.40 2.34 -6.09
CA PHE A 289 -7.96 2.46 -6.00
C PHE A 289 -7.35 3.03 -7.29
N THR A 290 -7.77 2.52 -8.45
CA THR A 290 -7.31 3.00 -9.77
C THR A 290 -7.68 4.46 -10.02
N ALA A 291 -8.90 4.87 -9.66
CA ALA A 291 -9.32 6.26 -9.76
C ALA A 291 -8.51 7.18 -8.83
N PHE A 292 -8.31 6.75 -7.58
CA PHE A 292 -7.52 7.48 -6.59
C PHE A 292 -6.05 7.66 -7.03
N THR A 293 -5.38 6.59 -7.47
CA THR A 293 -3.98 6.68 -7.92
C THR A 293 -3.85 7.50 -9.20
N SER A 294 -4.82 7.43 -10.12
CA SER A 294 -4.83 8.25 -11.34
C SER A 294 -4.99 9.73 -11.02
N ALA A 295 -5.91 10.08 -10.11
CA ALA A 295 -6.08 11.45 -9.64
C ALA A 295 -4.84 11.96 -8.89
N ALA A 296 -4.25 11.12 -8.03
CA ALA A 296 -3.00 11.44 -7.34
C ALA A 296 -1.85 11.66 -8.34
N ALA A 297 -1.76 10.87 -9.41
CA ALA A 297 -0.74 11.03 -10.44
C ALA A 297 -0.87 12.39 -11.15
N VAL A 298 -2.08 12.79 -11.56
CA VAL A 298 -2.31 14.12 -12.15
C VAL A 298 -1.92 15.22 -11.17
N HIS A 299 -2.29 15.08 -9.89
CA HIS A 299 -1.93 16.04 -8.86
C HIS A 299 -0.41 16.16 -8.67
N ILE A 300 0.30 15.03 -8.58
CA ILE A 300 1.76 14.99 -8.44
C ILE A 300 2.43 15.61 -9.66
N ALA A 301 1.94 15.31 -10.88
CA ALA A 301 2.47 15.86 -12.12
C ALA A 301 2.40 17.40 -12.13
N VAL A 302 1.23 17.96 -11.79
CA VAL A 302 1.04 19.41 -11.68
C VAL A 302 1.95 20.01 -10.61
N SER A 303 2.12 19.36 -9.45
CA SER A 303 3.02 19.83 -8.40
C SER A 303 4.50 19.79 -8.77
N GLN A 304 4.91 19.03 -9.79
CA GLN A 304 6.30 18.99 -10.25
C GLN A 304 6.62 20.10 -11.27
N LEU A 305 5.62 20.62 -11.99
CA LEU A 305 5.83 21.61 -13.04
C LEU A 305 6.58 22.87 -12.58
N PRO A 306 6.30 23.46 -11.39
CA PRO A 306 7.03 24.64 -10.92
C PRO A 306 8.54 24.37 -10.78
N ALA A 307 8.91 23.22 -10.19
CA ALA A 307 10.31 22.83 -10.04
C ALA A 307 10.99 22.48 -11.38
N MET A 308 10.24 21.95 -12.36
CA MET A 308 10.76 21.68 -13.71
C MET A 308 11.00 22.97 -14.53
N LEU A 309 10.18 23.99 -14.31
CA LEU A 309 10.29 25.31 -14.95
C LEU A 309 11.24 26.25 -14.17
N GLY A 310 11.62 25.89 -12.95
CA GLY A 310 12.46 26.71 -12.08
C GLY A 310 11.75 27.97 -11.60
N ILE A 311 10.43 27.89 -11.38
CA ILE A 311 9.61 29.00 -10.86
C ILE A 311 9.33 28.73 -9.38
N ASP A 312 9.54 29.75 -8.56
CA ASP A 312 9.12 29.75 -7.16
C ASP A 312 7.62 30.09 -7.07
N ILE A 313 6.81 29.12 -6.67
CA ILE A 313 5.38 29.33 -6.42
C ILE A 313 5.10 29.07 -4.95
N ASP A 314 4.38 29.99 -4.31
CA ASP A 314 3.91 29.81 -2.95
C ASP A 314 3.06 28.55 -2.84
N ARG A 315 3.48 27.63 -1.98
CA ARG A 315 2.77 26.37 -1.76
C ARG A 315 1.49 26.64 -0.97
N SER A 316 0.38 26.85 -1.66
CA SER A 316 -0.94 27.01 -1.03
C SER A 316 -1.49 25.66 -0.54
N SER A 317 -2.32 25.71 0.51
CA SER A 317 -3.08 24.55 1.01
C SER A 317 -4.58 24.79 0.80
N GLY A 318 -5.35 23.72 0.58
CA GLY A 318 -6.82 23.82 0.46
C GLY A 318 -7.45 23.01 -0.68
N ILE A 319 -8.78 23.07 -0.72
CA ILE A 319 -9.60 22.46 -1.77
C ILE A 319 -9.32 23.23 -3.08
N PHE A 320 -9.21 22.51 -4.20
CA PHE A 320 -8.81 23.06 -5.51
C PHE A 320 -7.35 23.54 -5.63
N LYS A 321 -6.44 23.15 -4.72
CA LYS A 321 -4.98 23.44 -4.81
C LYS A 321 -4.40 23.19 -6.20
N VAL A 322 -4.80 22.10 -6.87
CA VAL A 322 -4.31 21.77 -8.22
C VAL A 322 -4.64 22.87 -9.24
N ILE A 323 -5.87 23.39 -9.20
CA ILE A 323 -6.34 24.42 -10.12
C ILE A 323 -5.62 25.73 -9.83
N VAL A 324 -5.49 26.10 -8.56
CA VAL A 324 -4.76 27.28 -8.12
C VAL A 324 -3.30 27.21 -8.59
N THR A 325 -2.63 26.08 -8.37
CA THR A 325 -1.25 25.86 -8.82
C THR A 325 -1.11 26.02 -10.33
N VAL A 326 -2.06 25.55 -11.13
CA VAL A 326 -2.05 25.74 -12.59
C VAL A 326 -2.24 27.21 -12.98
N ILE A 327 -3.14 27.93 -12.30
CA ILE A 327 -3.35 29.37 -12.55
C ILE A 327 -2.08 30.16 -12.21
N ASP A 328 -1.46 29.88 -11.06
CA ASP A 328 -0.24 30.54 -10.62
C ASP A 328 0.93 30.19 -11.54
N LEU A 329 0.99 28.97 -12.05
CA LEU A 329 1.96 28.57 -13.07
C LEU A 329 1.79 29.36 -14.38
N CYS A 330 0.55 29.52 -14.85
CA CYS A 330 0.26 30.30 -16.05
C CYS A 330 0.61 31.78 -15.87
N ARG A 331 0.49 32.32 -14.65
CA ARG A 331 0.90 33.69 -14.32
C ARG A 331 2.41 33.84 -14.22
N GLY A 332 3.10 32.86 -13.62
CA GLY A 332 4.55 32.87 -13.39
C GLY A 332 5.41 32.39 -14.56
N ILE A 333 4.81 32.03 -15.71
CA ILE A 333 5.55 31.46 -16.85
C ILE A 333 6.63 32.41 -17.42
N THR A 334 6.48 33.72 -17.22
CA THR A 334 7.47 34.73 -17.63
C THR A 334 8.72 34.76 -16.77
N GLU A 335 8.65 34.23 -15.55
CA GLU A 335 9.77 34.15 -14.59
C GLU A 335 10.52 32.81 -14.68
N ALA A 336 10.15 31.96 -15.63
CA ALA A 336 10.73 30.63 -15.77
C ALA A 336 12.23 30.69 -16.09
N ASN A 337 13.00 29.84 -15.41
CA ASN A 337 14.43 29.76 -15.61
C ASN A 337 14.76 28.83 -16.79
N LEU A 338 15.33 29.39 -17.85
CA LEU A 338 15.69 28.64 -19.07
C LEU A 338 16.65 27.47 -18.78
N ALA A 339 17.62 27.63 -17.88
CA ALA A 339 18.55 26.57 -17.54
C ALA A 339 17.84 25.39 -16.84
N ALA A 340 16.89 25.68 -15.96
CA ALA A 340 16.07 24.67 -15.30
C ALA A 340 15.21 23.89 -16.31
N ILE A 341 14.62 24.58 -17.28
CA ILE A 341 13.82 23.99 -18.37
C ILE A 341 14.66 23.05 -19.24
N VAL A 342 15.86 23.49 -19.64
CA VAL A 342 16.75 22.65 -20.46
C VAL A 342 17.16 21.41 -19.67
N CYS A 343 17.51 21.56 -18.39
CA CYS A 343 17.83 20.43 -17.53
C CYS A 343 16.65 19.46 -17.38
N SER A 344 15.43 19.97 -17.20
CA SER A 344 14.24 19.13 -17.02
C SER A 344 13.86 18.40 -18.31
N ILE A 345 13.90 19.06 -19.48
CA ILE A 345 13.66 18.42 -20.78
C ILE A 345 14.70 17.34 -21.08
N VAL A 346 16.00 17.66 -20.93
CA VAL A 346 17.08 16.70 -21.22
C VAL A 346 16.99 15.49 -20.30
N SER A 347 16.81 15.71 -18.99
CA SER A 347 16.63 14.61 -18.04
C SER A 347 15.40 13.78 -18.38
N CYS A 348 14.27 14.40 -18.74
CA CYS A 348 13.08 13.67 -19.13
C CYS A 348 13.31 12.79 -20.36
N VAL A 349 13.90 13.35 -21.42
CA VAL A 349 14.19 12.61 -22.66
C VAL A 349 15.14 11.44 -22.39
N VAL A 350 16.21 11.65 -21.63
CA VAL A 350 17.17 10.59 -21.30
C VAL A 350 16.52 9.47 -20.49
N ILE A 351 15.78 9.79 -19.44
CA ILE A 351 15.10 8.78 -18.61
C ILE A 351 14.09 7.99 -19.46
N TYR A 352 13.29 8.69 -20.27
CA TYR A 352 12.30 8.07 -21.15
C TYR A 352 12.95 7.12 -22.16
N LEU A 353 13.97 7.56 -22.89
CA LEU A 353 14.65 6.76 -23.90
C LEU A 353 15.30 5.52 -23.30
N VAL A 354 15.95 5.63 -22.15
CA VAL A 354 16.64 4.48 -21.54
C VAL A 354 15.64 3.49 -20.94
N LYS A 355 14.58 3.97 -20.27
CA LYS A 355 13.55 3.06 -19.71
C LYS A 355 12.76 2.34 -20.80
N ASP A 356 12.23 3.08 -21.78
CA ASP A 356 11.29 2.49 -22.75
C ASP A 356 11.99 1.92 -23.98
N CYS A 357 13.03 2.58 -24.51
CA CYS A 357 13.67 2.09 -25.73
C CYS A 357 14.78 1.07 -25.47
N ILE A 358 15.51 1.19 -24.36
CA ILE A 358 16.67 0.33 -24.07
C ILE A 358 16.27 -0.81 -23.13
N ASN A 359 15.79 -0.50 -21.92
CA ASN A 359 15.52 -1.52 -20.91
C ASN A 359 14.41 -2.50 -21.36
N GLU A 360 13.31 -2.02 -21.94
CA GLU A 360 12.26 -2.92 -22.45
C GLU A 360 12.71 -3.71 -23.69
N ARG A 361 13.45 -3.10 -24.63
CA ARG A 361 13.92 -3.80 -25.84
C ARG A 361 14.99 -4.86 -25.54
N PHE A 362 15.90 -4.58 -24.60
CA PHE A 362 17.01 -5.46 -24.25
C PHE A 362 16.79 -6.24 -22.95
N LYS A 363 15.54 -6.32 -22.47
CA LYS A 363 15.16 -7.04 -21.25
C LYS A 363 15.64 -8.48 -21.20
N HIS A 364 15.69 -9.17 -22.35
CA HIS A 364 16.18 -10.55 -22.43
C HIS A 364 17.71 -10.67 -22.36
N LYS A 365 18.45 -9.61 -22.68
CA LYS A 365 19.93 -9.61 -22.73
C LYS A 365 20.55 -8.99 -21.48
N LEU A 366 19.82 -8.10 -20.80
CA LEU A 366 20.25 -7.45 -19.57
C LEU A 366 19.85 -8.28 -18.34
N PHE A 367 20.86 -8.76 -17.60
CA PHE A 367 20.64 -9.45 -16.32
C PHE A 367 20.09 -8.52 -15.23
N LEU A 368 20.32 -7.21 -15.36
CA LEU A 368 19.90 -6.17 -14.42
C LEU A 368 19.32 -4.97 -15.18
N PRO A 369 18.19 -4.39 -14.73
CA PRO A 369 17.69 -3.16 -15.30
C PRO A 369 18.69 -2.03 -15.05
N ILE A 370 18.96 -1.21 -16.07
CA ILE A 370 19.90 -0.09 -15.93
C ILE A 370 19.27 0.96 -15.01
N PRO A 371 19.93 1.36 -13.89
CA PRO A 371 19.41 2.34 -12.95
C PRO A 371 19.60 3.77 -13.48
N ILE A 372 18.84 4.12 -14.52
CA ILE A 372 18.99 5.42 -15.19
C ILE A 372 18.72 6.61 -14.26
N ASP A 373 17.78 6.47 -13.32
CA ASP A 373 17.42 7.54 -12.39
C ASP A 373 18.63 7.97 -11.55
N LEU A 374 19.47 7.02 -11.11
CA LEU A 374 20.70 7.34 -10.38
C LEU A 374 21.77 7.93 -11.30
N LEU A 375 21.94 7.39 -12.52
CA LEU A 375 22.91 7.92 -13.48
C LEU A 375 22.63 9.38 -13.84
N VAL A 376 21.36 9.72 -14.05
CA VAL A 376 20.94 11.10 -14.34
C VAL A 376 21.20 12.02 -13.15
N VAL A 377 21.00 11.55 -11.91
CA VAL A 377 21.41 12.31 -10.71
C VAL A 377 22.92 12.52 -10.68
N VAL A 378 23.72 11.47 -10.85
CA VAL A 378 25.19 11.58 -10.79
C VAL A 378 25.74 12.51 -11.87
N PHE A 379 25.37 12.31 -13.13
CA PHE A 379 25.81 13.17 -14.23
C PHE A 379 25.25 14.59 -14.11
N GLY A 380 24.00 14.72 -13.68
CA GLY A 380 23.36 16.02 -13.44
C GLY A 380 24.10 16.82 -12.38
N THR A 381 24.48 16.19 -11.26
CA THR A 381 25.29 16.85 -10.23
C THR A 381 26.68 17.20 -10.73
N MET A 382 27.36 16.30 -11.46
CA MET A 382 28.68 16.62 -12.03
C MET A 382 28.63 17.82 -12.96
N ILE A 383 27.67 17.87 -13.88
CA ILE A 383 27.49 18.99 -14.81
C ILE A 383 27.14 20.27 -14.05
N SER A 384 26.27 20.20 -13.06
CA SER A 384 25.88 21.35 -12.22
C SER A 384 27.07 21.91 -11.42
N TYR A 385 27.89 21.02 -10.84
CA TYR A 385 29.09 21.39 -10.09
C TYR A 385 30.14 22.09 -10.97
N PHE A 386 30.48 21.51 -12.12
CA PHE A 386 31.45 22.13 -13.04
C PHE A 386 30.90 23.37 -13.74
N GLY A 387 29.59 23.39 -14.01
CA GLY A 387 28.90 24.50 -14.65
C GLY A 387 28.53 25.65 -13.71
N LYS A 388 28.65 25.46 -12.39
CA LYS A 388 28.23 26.40 -11.33
C LYS A 388 26.81 26.92 -11.57
N PHE A 389 25.85 26.01 -11.72
CA PHE A 389 24.49 26.35 -12.17
C PHE A 389 23.73 27.27 -11.21
N ASN A 390 23.95 27.11 -9.91
CA ASN A 390 23.39 28.01 -8.90
C ASN A 390 23.94 29.44 -9.10
N GLU A 391 25.26 29.63 -9.05
CA GLU A 391 25.89 30.95 -9.15
C GLU A 391 25.65 31.66 -10.51
N ARG A 392 25.70 30.93 -11.63
CA ARG A 392 25.64 31.52 -12.97
C ARG A 392 24.24 31.65 -13.54
N PHE A 393 23.37 30.68 -13.25
CA PHE A 393 22.06 30.58 -13.88
C PHE A 393 20.92 30.68 -12.87
N ASN A 394 21.21 30.88 -11.57
CA ASN A 394 20.21 30.95 -10.50
C ASN A 394 19.25 29.76 -10.48
N VAL A 395 19.80 28.55 -10.73
CA VAL A 395 19.02 27.31 -10.68
C VAL A 395 18.96 26.82 -9.24
N ASP A 396 17.76 26.53 -8.77
CA ASP A 396 17.52 25.93 -7.46
C ASP A 396 18.21 24.57 -7.31
N VAL A 397 19.08 24.46 -6.31
CA VAL A 397 19.77 23.22 -5.94
C VAL A 397 19.31 22.69 -4.58
N VAL A 398 19.59 21.42 -4.31
CA VAL A 398 19.20 20.70 -3.08
C VAL A 398 19.76 21.35 -1.81
N GLY A 399 20.97 21.90 -1.87
CA GLY A 399 21.61 22.55 -0.71
C GLY A 399 22.28 21.55 0.24
N SER A 400 22.63 22.00 1.45
CA SER A 400 23.40 21.20 2.40
C SER A 400 22.59 20.01 2.95
N ILE A 401 23.11 18.78 2.76
CA ILE A 401 22.58 17.57 3.39
C ILE A 401 23.54 17.16 4.52
N PRO A 402 23.06 17.01 5.77
CA PRO A 402 23.88 16.55 6.88
C PRO A 402 24.32 15.11 6.64
N THR A 403 25.57 14.82 6.95
CA THR A 403 26.17 13.48 6.87
C THR A 403 25.81 12.58 8.04
N ASP A 404 25.18 13.14 9.06
CA ASP A 404 24.96 12.46 10.34
C ASP A 404 23.58 11.81 10.40
N ILE A 405 23.51 10.68 11.10
CA ILE A 405 22.24 10.03 11.41
C ILE A 405 21.61 10.79 12.58
N PRO A 406 20.38 11.31 12.44
CA PRO A 406 19.75 12.05 13.51
C PRO A 406 19.54 11.15 14.74
N PRO A 407 19.81 11.63 15.96
CA PRO A 407 19.44 10.90 17.17
C PRO A 407 17.91 10.74 17.23
N PRO A 408 17.40 9.68 17.90
CA PRO A 408 15.98 9.51 18.09
C PRO A 408 15.36 10.74 18.77
N MET A 409 14.36 11.34 18.14
CA MET A 409 13.67 12.54 18.61
C MET A 409 12.17 12.29 18.66
N ILE A 410 11.52 12.81 19.69
CA ILE A 410 10.06 12.80 19.81
C ILE A 410 9.53 14.12 19.22
N PRO A 411 8.55 14.09 18.30
CA PRO A 411 8.00 15.31 17.70
C PRO A 411 7.07 16.03 18.68
N ILE A 412 7.62 16.76 19.66
CA ILE A 412 6.85 17.36 20.76
C ILE A 412 5.93 18.47 20.25
N GLU A 413 6.43 19.39 19.41
CA GLU A 413 5.61 20.48 18.85
C GLU A 413 4.58 19.93 17.86
N GLY A 414 4.99 18.95 17.04
CA GLY A 414 4.06 18.20 16.18
C GLY A 414 2.92 17.56 16.99
N LEU A 415 3.22 16.85 18.08
CA LEU A 415 2.19 16.18 18.89
C LEU A 415 1.23 17.14 19.59
N LYS A 416 1.65 18.37 19.92
CA LYS A 416 0.75 19.37 20.51
C LYS A 416 -0.38 19.76 19.56
N ILE A 417 -0.09 19.85 18.27
CA ILE A 417 -1.07 20.17 17.21
C ILE A 417 -1.70 18.94 16.57
N ALA A 418 -1.43 17.73 17.10
CA ALA A 418 -2.03 16.47 16.66
C ALA A 418 -3.55 16.49 16.46
N PRO A 419 -4.36 17.15 17.31
CA PRO A 419 -5.81 17.20 17.11
C PRO A 419 -6.23 17.78 15.74
N ASN A 420 -5.45 18.71 15.17
CA ASN A 420 -5.78 19.37 13.91
C ASN A 420 -5.69 18.42 12.70
N TYR A 421 -4.77 17.46 12.74
CA TYR A 421 -4.49 16.54 11.63
C TYR A 421 -4.78 15.08 11.99
N MET A 422 -5.59 14.83 13.02
CA MET A 422 -5.97 13.48 13.44
C MET A 422 -6.79 12.76 12.35
N VAL A 423 -7.70 13.48 11.68
CA VAL A 423 -8.50 12.93 10.56
C VAL A 423 -7.60 12.64 9.36
N ASP A 424 -6.68 13.54 9.02
CA ASP A 424 -5.72 13.33 7.95
C ASP A 424 -4.85 12.08 8.23
N SER A 425 -4.43 11.89 9.48
CA SER A 425 -3.64 10.72 9.91
C SER A 425 -4.43 9.41 9.77
N PHE A 426 -5.75 9.43 10.03
CA PHE A 426 -6.62 8.27 9.84
C PHE A 426 -6.77 7.92 8.36
N ILE A 427 -6.98 8.92 7.50
CA ILE A 427 -7.02 8.73 6.05
C ILE A 427 -5.67 8.19 5.55
N MET A 428 -4.56 8.76 6.03
CA MET A 428 -3.21 8.28 5.74
C MET A 428 -3.02 6.81 6.14
N ALA A 429 -3.46 6.40 7.34
CA ALA A 429 -3.37 5.02 7.80
C ALA A 429 -4.10 4.03 6.85
N ILE A 430 -5.32 4.37 6.44
CA ILE A 430 -6.09 3.54 5.49
C ILE A 430 -5.38 3.48 4.14
N LEU A 431 -4.90 4.60 3.62
CA LEU A 431 -4.25 4.67 2.32
C LEU A 431 -2.90 3.95 2.30
N ILE A 432 -2.09 4.09 3.37
CA ILE A 432 -0.84 3.34 3.54
C ILE A 432 -1.13 1.86 3.50
N PHE A 433 -2.09 1.39 4.31
CA PHE A 433 -2.43 -0.02 4.34
C PHE A 433 -2.99 -0.52 3.00
N ALA A 434 -3.95 0.19 2.40
CA ALA A 434 -4.60 -0.19 1.14
C ALA A 434 -3.62 -0.28 -0.03
N ASN A 435 -2.77 0.73 -0.23
CA ASN A 435 -1.77 0.73 -1.29
C ASN A 435 -0.76 -0.41 -1.12
N THR A 436 -0.33 -0.62 0.12
CA THR A 436 0.73 -1.58 0.44
C THR A 436 0.22 -3.02 0.37
N ILE A 437 -1.00 -3.30 0.85
CA ILE A 437 -1.61 -4.64 0.72
C ILE A 437 -1.98 -4.98 -0.71
N ALA A 438 -2.41 -4.01 -1.53
CA ALA A 438 -2.69 -4.23 -2.95
C ALA A 438 -1.43 -4.72 -3.68
N MET A 439 -0.30 -4.03 -3.50
CA MET A 439 0.97 -4.45 -4.12
C MET A 439 1.47 -5.78 -3.56
N ALA A 440 1.30 -6.01 -2.26
CA ALA A 440 1.65 -7.29 -1.63
C ALA A 440 0.84 -8.45 -2.24
N LYS A 441 -0.47 -8.29 -2.42
CA LYS A 441 -1.37 -9.30 -3.02
C LYS A 441 -1.02 -9.57 -4.49
N ILE A 442 -0.66 -8.54 -5.26
CA ILE A 442 -0.16 -8.72 -6.64
C ILE A 442 1.11 -9.59 -6.65
N CYS A 443 2.06 -9.32 -5.76
CA CYS A 443 3.29 -10.10 -5.64
C CYS A 443 3.02 -11.54 -5.17
N ALA A 444 2.12 -11.70 -4.20
CA ALA A 444 1.69 -13.00 -3.66
C ALA A 444 1.05 -13.88 -4.73
N LYS A 445 0.17 -13.31 -5.55
CA LYS A 445 -0.44 -14.00 -6.69
C LYS A 445 0.60 -14.38 -7.75
N ARG A 446 1.57 -13.53 -8.03
CA ARG A 446 2.63 -13.80 -9.03
C ARG A 446 3.57 -14.94 -8.61
N HIS A 447 3.87 -15.04 -7.32
CA HIS A 447 4.81 -16.01 -6.75
C HIS A 447 4.14 -17.16 -6.00
N ASN A 448 2.81 -17.28 -6.06
CA ASN A 448 2.01 -18.34 -5.45
C ASN A 448 2.28 -18.55 -3.94
N TYR A 449 2.24 -17.48 -3.15
CA TYR A 449 2.24 -17.55 -1.69
C TYR A 449 1.02 -16.86 -1.09
N GLU A 450 0.69 -17.19 0.16
CA GLU A 450 -0.42 -16.57 0.89
C GLU A 450 0.07 -15.45 1.80
N LEU A 451 -0.76 -14.42 1.96
CA LEU A 451 -0.51 -13.28 2.84
C LEU A 451 -1.55 -13.22 3.95
N VAL A 452 -1.11 -12.75 5.13
CA VAL A 452 -1.99 -12.50 6.27
C VAL A 452 -2.16 -10.99 6.42
N ASP A 453 -3.29 -10.47 5.95
CA ASP A 453 -3.58 -9.02 5.88
C ASP A 453 -3.43 -8.31 7.24
N SER A 454 -3.88 -8.92 8.35
CA SER A 454 -3.75 -8.31 9.69
C SER A 454 -2.31 -8.21 10.18
N GLN A 455 -1.46 -9.19 9.83
CA GLN A 455 -0.05 -9.17 10.20
C GLN A 455 0.70 -8.12 9.37
N GLU A 456 0.38 -7.99 8.08
CA GLU A 456 0.91 -6.93 7.24
C GLU A 456 0.49 -5.55 7.75
N MET A 457 -0.78 -5.36 8.16
CA MET A 457 -1.23 -4.10 8.75
C MET A 457 -0.45 -3.73 10.02
N LEU A 458 -0.19 -4.70 10.90
CA LEU A 458 0.63 -4.49 12.09
C LEU A 458 2.09 -4.15 11.72
N ALA A 459 2.67 -4.84 10.74
CA ALA A 459 4.03 -4.61 10.28
C ALA A 459 4.20 -3.19 9.72
N TYR A 460 3.27 -2.73 8.88
CA TYR A 460 3.29 -1.37 8.32
C TYR A 460 3.03 -0.30 9.39
N GLY A 461 2.17 -0.60 10.37
CA GLY A 461 1.98 0.24 11.56
C GLY A 461 3.26 0.44 12.34
N LEU A 462 3.97 -0.67 12.64
CA LEU A 462 5.27 -0.64 13.32
C LEU A 462 6.33 0.10 12.50
N CYS A 463 6.38 -0.09 11.18
CA CYS A 463 7.31 0.63 10.31
C CYS A 463 7.14 2.14 10.44
N ASN A 464 5.90 2.65 10.41
CA ASN A 464 5.64 4.09 10.51
C ASN A 464 5.79 4.63 11.93
N ALA A 465 5.33 3.90 12.96
CA ALA A 465 5.41 4.33 14.35
C ALA A 465 6.85 4.35 14.91
N VAL A 466 7.70 3.41 14.49
CA VAL A 466 9.10 3.36 14.96
C VAL A 466 9.99 4.29 14.13
N SER A 467 9.77 4.38 12.82
CA SER A 467 10.58 5.25 11.96
C SER A 467 10.35 6.74 12.22
N SER A 468 9.17 7.14 12.71
CA SER A 468 8.87 8.55 13.01
C SER A 468 9.83 9.17 14.03
N PHE A 469 10.42 8.38 14.94
CA PHE A 469 11.43 8.86 15.88
C PHE A 469 12.76 9.24 15.22
N PHE A 470 12.98 8.85 13.97
CA PHE A 470 14.20 9.10 13.21
C PHE A 470 14.00 10.11 12.08
N LYS A 471 13.16 11.13 12.28
CA LYS A 471 12.87 12.17 11.28
C LYS A 471 12.27 11.65 9.98
N CYS A 472 11.57 10.51 10.03
CA CYS A 472 10.87 9.96 8.88
C CYS A 472 9.45 10.52 8.79
N PHE A 473 8.99 10.71 7.56
CA PHE A 473 7.59 11.00 7.25
C PHE A 473 6.85 9.69 6.90
N PRO A 474 5.51 9.72 6.73
CA PRO A 474 4.74 8.51 6.45
C PRO A 474 5.28 7.74 5.23
N SER A 475 5.70 6.51 5.49
CA SER A 475 6.23 5.58 4.51
C SER A 475 5.13 4.71 3.90
N GLY A 476 5.33 4.27 2.66
CA GLY A 476 4.44 3.37 1.94
C GLY A 476 5.19 2.44 0.99
N VAL A 477 4.45 1.58 0.28
CA VAL A 477 5.03 0.83 -0.84
C VAL A 477 5.30 1.74 -2.04
N ALA A 478 6.39 1.46 -2.75
CA ALA A 478 6.55 1.89 -4.13
C ALA A 478 6.30 0.71 -5.09
N PRO A 479 5.25 0.79 -5.94
CA PRO A 479 4.96 -0.27 -6.90
C PRO A 479 6.11 -0.59 -7.87
N PRO A 480 6.81 0.41 -8.49
CA PRO A 480 7.91 0.12 -9.42
C PRO A 480 9.06 -0.63 -8.76
N ARG A 481 9.46 -0.23 -7.55
CA ARG A 481 10.53 -0.90 -6.78
C ARG A 481 10.16 -2.34 -6.43
N SER A 482 8.92 -2.55 -5.99
CA SER A 482 8.42 -3.87 -5.62
C SER A 482 8.31 -4.81 -6.83
N MET A 483 7.96 -4.28 -8.00
CA MET A 483 7.90 -5.05 -9.24
C MET A 483 9.30 -5.47 -9.73
N ILE A 484 10.32 -4.62 -9.53
CA ILE A 484 11.72 -4.95 -9.82
C ILE A 484 12.21 -6.04 -8.87
N ALA A 485 11.95 -5.91 -7.55
CA ALA A 485 12.27 -6.96 -6.58
C ALA A 485 11.59 -8.30 -6.94
N SER A 486 10.33 -8.25 -7.38
CA SER A 486 9.57 -9.41 -7.87
C SER A 486 10.17 -10.02 -9.13
N SER A 487 10.66 -9.20 -10.06
CA SER A 487 11.25 -9.65 -11.32
C SER A 487 12.67 -10.21 -11.14
N MET A 488 13.41 -9.71 -10.14
CA MET A 488 14.70 -10.24 -9.72
C MET A 488 14.59 -11.48 -8.83
N ASN A 489 13.36 -12.00 -8.63
CA ASN A 489 13.10 -13.22 -7.87
C ASN A 489 13.67 -13.16 -6.44
N ALA A 490 13.44 -12.03 -5.76
CA ALA A 490 13.79 -11.89 -4.35
C ALA A 490 13.02 -12.93 -3.52
N ARG A 491 13.72 -13.74 -2.73
CA ARG A 491 13.14 -14.88 -2.02
C ARG A 491 12.76 -14.58 -0.58
N SER A 492 13.40 -13.58 0.03
CA SER A 492 13.14 -13.23 1.43
C SER A 492 13.11 -11.72 1.67
N THR A 493 12.54 -11.31 2.81
CA THR A 493 12.57 -9.92 3.27
C THR A 493 13.99 -9.42 3.58
N LEU A 494 14.98 -10.32 3.67
CA LEU A 494 16.39 -9.96 3.93
C LEU A 494 17.01 -9.12 2.82
N ASN A 495 16.43 -9.09 1.61
CA ASN A 495 16.85 -8.16 0.56
C ASN A 495 16.85 -6.69 1.05
N GLY A 496 15.97 -6.35 2.00
CA GLY A 496 15.86 -5.03 2.59
C GLY A 496 17.10 -4.64 3.38
N ILE A 497 17.83 -5.60 3.98
CA ILE A 497 19.07 -5.32 4.72
C ILE A 497 20.13 -4.77 3.76
N PHE A 498 20.30 -5.37 2.59
CA PHE A 498 21.29 -4.90 1.61
C PHE A 498 20.93 -3.52 1.07
N SER A 499 19.64 -3.26 0.84
CA SER A 499 19.13 -1.95 0.46
C SER A 499 19.39 -0.89 1.55
N SER A 500 19.05 -1.19 2.81
CA SER A 500 19.28 -0.30 3.95
C SER A 500 20.77 -0.04 4.18
N VAL A 501 21.65 -1.04 4.06
CA VAL A 501 23.11 -0.85 4.18
C VAL A 501 23.64 0.06 3.07
N LEU A 502 23.16 -0.09 1.84
CA LEU A 502 23.53 0.80 0.74
C LEU A 502 23.10 2.24 1.02
N ILE A 503 21.85 2.45 1.44
CA ILE A 503 21.32 3.79 1.75
C ILE A 503 22.07 4.40 2.94
N LEU A 504 22.42 3.61 3.95
CA LEU A 504 23.25 4.04 5.07
C LEU A 504 24.63 4.51 4.59
N CYS A 505 25.29 3.77 3.69
CA CYS A 505 26.55 4.18 3.09
C CYS A 505 26.40 5.48 2.29
N VAL A 506 25.27 5.65 1.58
CA VAL A 506 24.98 6.88 0.84
C VAL A 506 24.83 8.06 1.80
N ILE A 507 24.08 7.89 2.90
CA ILE A 507 23.87 8.93 3.91
C ILE A 507 25.22 9.41 4.48
N LEU A 508 26.08 8.48 4.88
CA LEU A 508 27.34 8.77 5.57
C LEU A 508 28.44 9.30 4.64
N PHE A 509 28.55 8.78 3.40
CA PHE A 509 29.71 9.07 2.53
C PHE A 509 29.38 9.84 1.26
N ILE A 510 28.17 9.70 0.70
CA ILE A 510 27.81 10.21 -0.63
C ILE A 510 26.92 11.46 -0.54
N SER A 511 26.17 11.66 0.54
CA SER A 511 25.25 12.81 0.71
C SER A 511 25.84 14.18 0.35
N PRO A 512 27.09 14.53 0.73
CA PRO A 512 27.66 15.83 0.38
C PRO A 512 27.82 16.04 -1.13
N LEU A 513 27.87 14.96 -1.91
CA LEU A 513 27.95 15.05 -3.37
C LEU A 513 26.63 15.53 -3.98
N PHE A 514 25.49 15.43 -3.28
CA PHE A 514 24.20 15.84 -3.83
C PHE A 514 23.85 17.31 -3.59
N THR A 515 24.73 18.11 -2.98
CA THR A 515 24.43 19.51 -2.61
C THR A 515 24.14 20.40 -3.82
N GLU A 516 24.91 20.23 -4.89
CA GLU A 516 24.79 20.97 -6.15
C GLU A 516 23.77 20.35 -7.12
N LEU A 517 23.01 19.34 -6.71
CA LEU A 517 22.02 18.70 -7.56
C LEU A 517 20.85 19.68 -7.86
N PRO A 518 20.52 19.96 -9.13
CA PRO A 518 19.37 20.78 -9.47
C PRO A 518 18.04 20.12 -9.08
N LYS A 519 17.16 20.87 -8.41
CA LYS A 519 15.80 20.43 -8.05
C LYS A 519 14.93 20.07 -9.26
N SER A 520 15.23 20.66 -10.42
CA SER A 520 14.54 20.37 -11.69
C SER A 520 14.74 18.93 -12.17
N ILE A 521 15.91 18.33 -11.92
CA ILE A 521 16.20 16.93 -12.26
C ILE A 521 15.39 15.99 -11.36
N LEU A 522 15.29 16.29 -10.07
CA LEU A 522 14.47 15.53 -9.12
C LEU A 522 12.99 15.55 -9.52
N ALA A 523 12.48 16.72 -9.90
CA ALA A 523 11.11 16.89 -10.39
C ALA A 523 10.86 16.07 -11.67
N SER A 524 11.79 16.06 -12.62
CA SER A 524 11.71 15.22 -13.84
C SER A 524 11.67 13.72 -13.54
N ILE A 525 12.42 13.25 -12.54
CA ILE A 525 12.40 11.84 -12.11
C ILE A 525 11.01 11.47 -11.59
N ILE A 526 10.40 12.31 -10.75
CA ILE A 526 9.02 12.10 -10.27
C ILE A 526 8.05 12.11 -11.44
N PHE A 527 8.15 13.10 -12.33
CA PHE A 527 7.23 13.27 -13.44
C PHE A 527 7.17 12.01 -14.34
N ILE A 528 8.32 11.43 -14.67
CA ILE A 528 8.36 10.20 -15.48
C ILE A 528 7.97 8.96 -14.69
N ALA A 529 8.26 8.93 -13.38
CA ALA A 529 7.86 7.81 -12.53
C ALA A 529 6.34 7.61 -12.47
N LEU A 530 5.53 8.62 -12.83
CA LEU A 530 4.06 8.54 -12.89
C LEU A 530 3.51 7.76 -14.10
N LYS A 531 4.33 7.52 -15.14
CA LYS A 531 3.89 6.79 -16.34
C LYS A 531 3.71 5.29 -16.07
N GLY A 532 4.44 4.74 -15.10
CA GLY A 532 4.43 3.31 -14.73
C GLY A 532 3.60 3.05 -13.50
#